data_AF-K1SFU8-F1
#
_entry.id   AF-K1SFU8-F1
#
_cell.length_a   1.000
_cell.length_b   1.000
_cell.length_c   1.000
_cell.angle_alpha   90.00
_cell.angle_beta   90.00
_cell.angle_gamma   90.00
#
_symmetry.space_group_name_H-M   'P 1'
#
loop_
_entity.id
_entity.type
_entity.pdbx_description
1 polymer ?
#
loop_
_entity_poly.entity_id
_entity_poly.type
_entity_poly.pdbx_seq_one_letter_code
_entity_poly.pdbx_strand_id
1 'polypeptide(L)'
;MATTILIPEKDPMGAAISDFFNLHRADRLRVFSSQFEEDEIPVKELFRSMPSMPMLERTALQMATGQILDVGAGSGCHALALQDMGKEVCAIDISPLSVEVMKQRGVKDSRLINLFDETFTETFDTILMLMNGSGII
;
A
#
# COMPACT_ATOMS: atom_id res chain seq x y z
N MET A 1 -19.64 1.66 11.99
CA MET A 1 -19.82 0.92 10.72
C MET A 1 -18.45 0.41 10.35
N ALA A 2 -18.27 -0.90 10.17
CA ALA A 2 -17.00 -1.44 9.67
C ALA A 2 -16.84 -0.92 8.24
N THR A 3 -15.88 -0.03 8.01
CA THR A 3 -15.61 0.50 6.68
C THR A 3 -14.95 -0.60 5.87
N THR A 4 -15.70 -1.24 4.98
CA THR A 4 -15.16 -2.29 4.11
C THR A 4 -14.19 -1.68 3.09
N ILE A 5 -14.61 -0.63 2.38
CA ILE A 5 -13.83 0.05 1.33
C ILE A 5 -14.02 1.57 1.47
N LEU A 6 -13.00 2.35 1.11
CA LEU A 6 -13.08 3.82 1.12
C LEU A 6 -13.87 4.33 -0.10
N ILE A 7 -14.67 5.36 0.11
CA ILE A 7 -15.22 6.13 -1.01
C ILE A 7 -14.18 7.14 -1.50
N PRO A 8 -14.04 7.40 -2.81
CA PRO A 8 -12.99 8.28 -3.34
C PRO A 8 -12.93 9.67 -2.70
N GLU A 9 -14.08 10.24 -2.32
CA GLU A 9 -14.15 11.57 -1.68
C GLU A 9 -13.60 11.58 -0.25
N LYS A 10 -13.44 10.40 0.36
CA LYS A 10 -12.88 10.20 1.70
C LYS A 10 -11.60 9.34 1.67
N ASP A 11 -10.90 9.36 0.54
CA ASP A 11 -9.66 8.63 0.29
C ASP A 11 -8.50 9.61 0.01
N PRO A 12 -8.05 10.38 1.02
CA PRO A 12 -7.04 11.41 0.81
C PRO A 12 -5.67 10.83 0.41
N MET A 13 -5.33 9.65 0.93
CA MET A 13 -4.07 8.99 0.58
C MET A 13 -4.12 8.46 -0.85
N GLY A 14 -5.21 7.79 -1.25
CA GLY A 14 -5.40 7.34 -2.62
C GLY A 14 -5.45 8.49 -3.62
N ALA A 15 -6.09 9.62 -3.26
CA ALA A 15 -6.09 10.83 -4.08
C ALA A 15 -4.66 11.37 -4.27
N ALA A 16 -3.87 11.47 -3.21
CA ALA A 16 -2.48 11.92 -3.29
C ALA A 16 -1.62 10.98 -4.17
N ILE A 17 -1.79 9.66 -4.02
CA ILE A 17 -1.10 8.65 -4.85
C ILE A 17 -1.51 8.80 -6.32
N SER A 18 -2.81 8.90 -6.60
CA SER A 18 -3.35 9.09 -7.96
C SER A 18 -2.87 10.38 -8.62
N ASP A 19 -2.90 11.50 -7.90
CA ASP A 19 -2.44 12.80 -8.41
C ASP A 19 -0.95 12.78 -8.72
N PHE A 20 -0.14 12.22 -7.81
CA PHE A 20 1.30 12.09 -8.04
C PHE A 20 1.60 11.23 -9.27
N PHE A 21 0.88 10.11 -9.44
CA PHE A 21 1.08 9.21 -10.57
C PHE A 21 0.70 9.85 -11.91
N ASN A 22 -0.46 10.50 -11.99
CA ASN A 22 -0.98 11.05 -13.25
C ASN A 22 -0.35 12.40 -13.62
N LEU A 23 -0.12 13.27 -12.63
CA LEU A 23 0.25 14.67 -12.85
C LEU A 23 1.71 14.97 -12.50
N HIS A 24 2.44 14.01 -11.94
CA HIS A 24 3.79 14.20 -11.39
C HIS A 24 3.85 15.35 -10.37
N ARG A 25 2.70 15.64 -9.76
CA ARG A 25 2.48 16.69 -8.77
C ARG A 25 1.54 16.12 -7.73
N ALA A 26 1.94 16.21 -6.48
CA ALA A 26 1.03 16.05 -5.36
C ALA A 26 1.42 17.07 -4.30
N ASP A 27 0.42 17.72 -3.73
CA ASP A 27 0.60 18.51 -2.51
C ASP A 27 0.94 17.59 -1.32
N ARG A 28 1.40 18.18 -0.23
CA ARG A 28 1.74 17.45 1.00
C ARG A 28 0.50 16.77 1.58
N LEU A 29 0.60 15.46 1.89
CA LEU A 29 -0.46 14.73 2.58
C LEU A 29 -0.36 15.03 4.08
N ARG A 30 -1.33 15.80 4.60
CA ARG A 30 -1.38 16.21 6.01
C ARG A 30 -2.04 15.13 6.86
N VAL A 31 -1.44 14.82 8.00
CA VAL A 31 -1.92 13.81 8.95
C VAL A 31 -2.23 14.49 10.28
N PHE A 32 -3.46 14.27 10.76
CA PHE A 32 -3.92 14.78 12.04
C PHE A 32 -4.07 13.64 13.03
N SER A 33 -3.58 13.81 14.26
CA SER A 33 -3.74 12.87 15.35
C SER A 33 -4.16 13.59 16.62
N SER A 34 -4.95 12.93 17.48
CA SER A 34 -5.25 13.42 18.82
C SER A 34 -4.09 13.24 19.81
N GLN A 35 -3.06 12.49 19.42
CA GLN A 35 -1.93 12.10 20.28
C GLN A 35 -0.60 12.74 19.84
N PHE A 36 -0.54 13.28 18.63
CA PHE A 36 0.68 13.82 18.03
C PHE A 36 0.39 15.14 17.32
N GLU A 37 1.44 15.94 17.14
CA GLU A 37 1.36 17.15 16.32
C GLU A 37 1.07 16.80 14.85
N GLU A 38 0.58 17.78 14.11
CA GLU A 38 0.32 17.65 12.69
C GLU A 38 1.62 17.28 11.96
N ASP A 39 1.55 16.24 11.13
CA ASP A 39 2.69 15.74 10.36
C ASP A 39 2.34 15.69 8.86
N GLU A 40 3.37 15.62 8.01
CA GLU A 40 3.21 15.56 6.56
C GLU A 40 3.94 14.35 6.00
N ILE A 41 3.23 13.56 5.17
CA ILE A 41 3.83 12.46 4.42
C ILE A 41 4.24 12.98 3.04
N PRO A 42 5.54 12.97 2.69
CA PRO A 42 5.96 13.30 1.33
C PRO A 42 5.46 12.22 0.37
N VAL A 43 4.55 12.58 -0.54
CA VAL A 43 3.88 11.63 -1.44
C VAL A 43 4.88 10.86 -2.32
N LYS A 44 5.98 11.51 -2.71
CA LYS A 44 7.07 10.86 -3.46
C LYS A 44 7.65 9.63 -2.75
N GLU A 45 7.73 9.64 -1.42
CA GLU A 45 8.26 8.51 -0.64
C GLU A 45 7.34 7.28 -0.70
N LEU A 46 6.04 7.48 -0.99
CA LEU A 46 5.12 6.39 -1.25
C LEU A 46 5.50 5.62 -2.52
N PHE A 47 6.21 6.24 -3.46
CA PHE A 47 6.64 5.65 -4.73
C PHE A 47 8.09 5.16 -4.74
N ARG A 48 8.74 5.08 -3.57
CA ARG A 48 10.14 4.65 -3.45
C ARG A 48 10.41 3.28 -4.09
N SER A 49 11.60 3.11 -4.64
CA SER A 49 12.11 1.81 -5.11
C SER A 49 12.81 1.06 -3.98
N MET A 50 13.02 -0.25 -4.15
CA MET A 50 13.65 -1.12 -3.14
C MET A 50 14.95 -0.55 -2.54
N PRO A 51 15.92 0.00 -3.32
CA PRO A 51 17.13 0.59 -2.75
C PRO A 51 16.89 1.77 -1.80
N SER A 52 15.80 2.50 -2.00
CA SER A 52 15.40 3.66 -1.19
C SER A 52 14.52 3.30 0.01
N MET A 53 14.03 2.06 0.10
CA MET A 53 13.25 1.60 1.25
C MET A 53 14.10 1.52 2.52
N PRO A 54 13.54 1.80 3.71
CA PRO A 54 14.21 1.56 4.99
C PRO A 54 14.75 0.13 5.14
N MET A 55 15.77 -0.05 5.98
CA MET A 55 16.42 -1.34 6.19
C MET A 55 15.44 -2.45 6.56
N LEU A 56 14.50 -2.17 7.47
CA LEU A 56 13.50 -3.13 7.92
C LEU A 56 12.61 -3.63 6.79
N GLU A 57 12.17 -2.73 5.91
CA GLU A 57 11.37 -3.10 4.74
C GLU A 57 12.16 -3.98 3.78
N ARG A 58 13.40 -3.58 3.44
CA ARG A 58 14.25 -4.38 2.54
C ARG A 58 14.51 -5.77 3.09
N THR A 59 14.77 -5.88 4.39
CA THR A 59 14.97 -7.16 5.07
C THR A 59 13.71 -8.02 5.01
N ALA A 60 12.53 -7.44 5.27
CA ALA A 60 11.25 -8.16 5.17
C ALA A 60 10.99 -8.67 3.74
N LEU A 61 11.20 -7.83 2.72
CA LEU A 61 11.05 -8.22 1.32
C LEU A 61 12.01 -9.35 0.92
N GLN A 62 13.24 -9.36 1.45
CA GLN A 62 14.20 -10.44 1.23
C GLN A 62 13.76 -11.75 1.87
N MET A 63 13.26 -11.69 3.10
CA MET A 63 12.81 -12.85 3.88
C MET A 63 11.47 -13.45 3.37
N ALA A 64 10.64 -12.66 2.69
CA ALA A 64 9.34 -13.12 2.21
C ALA A 64 9.48 -14.28 1.21
N THR A 65 8.74 -15.37 1.41
CA THR A 65 8.80 -16.57 0.56
C THR A 65 7.41 -17.17 0.36
N GLY A 66 7.28 -18.05 -0.66
CA GLY A 66 6.01 -18.66 -1.03
C GLY A 66 5.03 -17.66 -1.64
N GLN A 67 3.74 -17.87 -1.42
CA GLN A 67 2.68 -16.92 -1.76
C GLN A 67 2.65 -15.78 -0.76
N ILE A 68 2.85 -14.55 -1.24
CA ILE A 68 2.99 -13.37 -0.39
C ILE A 68 1.74 -12.52 -0.45
N LEU A 69 1.25 -12.08 0.71
CA LEU A 69 0.24 -11.02 0.82
C LEU A 69 0.90 -9.71 1.23
N ASP A 70 0.70 -8.66 0.45
CA ASP A 70 1.08 -7.28 0.76
C ASP A 70 -0.16 -6.50 1.22
N VAL A 71 -0.26 -6.25 2.53
CA VAL A 71 -1.45 -5.67 3.17
C VAL A 71 -1.33 -4.15 3.26
N GLY A 72 -2.33 -3.42 2.75
CA GLY A 72 -2.29 -1.95 2.73
C GLY A 72 -1.20 -1.46 1.77
N ALA A 73 -1.17 -2.06 0.58
CA ALA A 73 -0.07 -1.93 -0.37
C ALA A 73 0.08 -0.51 -0.96
N GLY A 74 -0.94 0.36 -0.82
CA GLY A 74 -0.90 1.76 -1.21
C GLY A 74 -0.49 1.93 -2.68
N SER A 75 0.65 2.56 -2.92
CA SER A 75 1.15 2.78 -4.29
C SER A 75 1.61 1.49 -5.00
N GLY A 76 1.77 0.38 -4.27
CA GLY A 76 2.30 -0.89 -4.75
C GLY A 76 3.82 -1.00 -4.72
N CYS A 77 4.53 -0.14 -3.98
CA CYS A 77 6.00 -0.12 -3.97
C CYS A 77 6.64 -1.45 -3.52
N HIS A 78 6.07 -2.12 -2.52
CA HIS A 78 6.53 -3.41 -2.02
C HIS A 78 6.18 -4.53 -3.00
N ALA A 79 4.94 -4.61 -3.46
CA ALA A 79 4.51 -5.55 -4.50
C ALA A 79 5.39 -5.49 -5.77
N LEU A 80 5.70 -4.29 -6.29
CA LEU A 80 6.57 -4.14 -7.45
C LEU A 80 7.99 -4.67 -7.19
N ALA A 81 8.56 -4.34 -6.02
CA ALA A 81 9.88 -4.85 -5.63
C ALA A 81 9.92 -6.38 -5.51
N LEU A 82 8.85 -7.00 -4.98
CA LEU A 82 8.73 -8.46 -4.90
C LEU A 82 8.62 -9.10 -6.29
N GLN A 83 7.85 -8.50 -7.20
CA GLN A 83 7.75 -8.97 -8.59
C GLN A 83 9.10 -8.88 -9.33
N ASP A 84 9.86 -7.79 -9.12
CA ASP A 84 11.21 -7.64 -9.69
C ASP A 84 12.18 -8.70 -9.16
N MET A 85 11.94 -9.19 -7.94
CA MET A 85 12.68 -10.32 -7.34
C MET A 85 12.15 -11.69 -7.79
N GLY A 86 11.17 -11.74 -8.69
CA GLY A 86 10.57 -12.98 -9.19
C GLY A 86 9.62 -13.66 -8.21
N LYS A 87 9.10 -12.96 -7.20
CA LYS A 87 8.19 -13.51 -6.19
C LYS A 87 6.73 -13.29 -6.59
N GLU A 88 5.87 -14.23 -6.19
CA GLU A 88 4.42 -14.11 -6.35
C GLU A 88 3.83 -13.33 -5.18
N VAL A 89 3.08 -12.27 -5.49
CA VAL A 89 2.51 -11.37 -4.49
C VAL A 89 1.08 -10.98 -4.88
N CYS A 90 0.17 -11.07 -3.91
CA CYS A 90 -1.15 -10.46 -3.94
C CYS A 90 -1.10 -9.18 -3.10
N ALA A 91 -1.44 -8.05 -3.69
CA ALA A 91 -1.50 -6.75 -3.01
C ALA A 91 -2.95 -6.36 -2.74
N ILE A 92 -3.27 -6.02 -1.50
CA ILE A 92 -4.61 -5.59 -1.11
C ILE A 92 -4.60 -4.18 -0.53
N ASP A 93 -5.65 -3.41 -0.84
CA ASP A 93 -5.90 -2.12 -0.23
C ASP A 93 -7.41 -1.83 -0.20
N ILE A 94 -7.85 -0.99 0.74
CA ILE A 94 -9.24 -0.51 0.84
C ILE A 94 -9.46 0.78 0.02
N SER A 95 -8.40 1.39 -0.48
CA SER A 95 -8.43 2.58 -1.33
C SER A 95 -8.64 2.20 -2.80
N PRO A 96 -9.78 2.56 -3.44
CA PRO A 96 -10.00 2.29 -4.86
C PRO A 96 -8.98 3.03 -5.75
N LEU A 97 -8.56 4.24 -5.34
CA LEU A 97 -7.60 5.04 -6.10
C LEU A 97 -6.18 4.45 -6.05
N SER A 98 -5.77 3.93 -4.88
CA SER A 98 -4.48 3.25 -4.73
C SER A 98 -4.42 1.96 -5.54
N VAL A 99 -5.49 1.15 -5.49
CA VAL A 99 -5.59 -0.09 -6.29
C VAL A 99 -5.51 0.20 -7.78
N GLU A 100 -6.17 1.25 -8.26
CA GLU A 100 -6.08 1.65 -9.66
C GLU A 100 -4.65 2.03 -10.06
N VAL A 101 -3.95 2.82 -9.23
CA VAL A 101 -2.55 3.16 -9.47
C VAL A 101 -1.66 1.92 -9.45
N MET A 102 -1.86 0.97 -8.54
CA MET A 102 -1.10 -0.30 -8.52
C MET A 102 -1.22 -1.05 -9.84
N LYS A 103 -2.44 -1.18 -10.39
CA LYS A 103 -2.68 -1.81 -11.69
C LYS A 103 -1.95 -1.08 -12.81
N GLN A 104 -2.07 0.25 -12.86
CA GLN A 104 -1.42 1.08 -13.88
C GLN A 104 0.11 1.01 -13.81
N ARG A 105 0.67 0.80 -12.62
CA ARG A 105 2.11 0.60 -12.41
C ARG A 105 2.61 -0.82 -12.73
N GLY A 106 1.71 -1.77 -12.99
CA GLY A 106 2.06 -3.14 -13.37
C GLY A 106 2.11 -4.14 -12.22
N VAL A 107 1.44 -3.87 -11.09
CA VAL A 107 1.18 -4.90 -10.08
C VAL A 107 0.19 -5.91 -10.67
N LYS A 108 0.62 -7.18 -10.80
CA LYS A 108 -0.12 -8.24 -11.50
C LYS A 108 -1.38 -8.67 -10.77
N ASP A 109 -1.32 -8.73 -9.44
CA ASP A 109 -2.46 -9.08 -8.59
C ASP A 109 -2.66 -7.99 -7.53
N SER A 110 -3.56 -7.05 -7.83
CA SER A 110 -3.94 -5.96 -6.93
C SER A 110 -5.46 -5.92 -6.76
N ARG A 111 -5.92 -5.96 -5.50
CA ARG A 111 -7.33 -6.18 -5.17
C ARG A 111 -7.85 -5.12 -4.22
N LEU A 112 -9.07 -4.67 -4.51
CA LEU A 112 -9.83 -3.76 -3.65
C LEU A 112 -10.60 -4.59 -2.63
N ILE A 113 -9.99 -4.86 -1.49
CA ILE A 113 -10.58 -5.70 -0.44
C ILE A 113 -10.04 -5.31 0.93
N ASN A 114 -10.90 -5.42 1.94
CA ASN A 114 -10.50 -5.27 3.33
C ASN A 114 -9.83 -6.56 3.81
N LEU A 115 -8.74 -6.44 4.56
CA LEU A 115 -8.11 -7.59 5.22
C LEU A 115 -9.10 -8.38 6.10
N PHE A 116 -10.06 -7.69 6.72
CA PHE A 116 -11.06 -8.27 7.62
C PHE A 116 -12.37 -8.65 6.92
N ASP A 117 -12.44 -8.61 5.60
CA ASP A 117 -13.61 -9.08 4.86
C ASP A 117 -13.77 -10.60 5.07
N GLU A 118 -14.94 -11.05 5.53
CA GLU A 118 -15.21 -12.47 5.79
C GLU A 118 -15.12 -13.34 4.52
N THR A 119 -15.23 -12.71 3.34
CA THR A 119 -15.09 -13.40 2.05
C THR A 119 -13.63 -13.54 1.59
N PHE A 120 -12.69 -12.86 2.25
CA PHE A 120 -11.26 -12.97 1.97
C PHE A 120 -10.67 -14.20 2.69
N THR A 121 -10.81 -15.38 2.07
CA THR A 121 -10.48 -16.68 2.70
C THR A 121 -9.24 -17.37 2.14
N GLU A 122 -8.41 -16.65 1.39
CA GLU A 122 -7.16 -17.19 0.82
C GLU A 122 -6.06 -17.35 1.88
N THR A 123 -5.10 -18.25 1.60
CA THR A 123 -3.98 -18.54 2.50
C THR A 123 -2.67 -18.09 1.86
N PHE A 124 -1.78 -17.53 2.67
CA PHE A 124 -0.47 -17.03 2.23
C PHE A 124 0.63 -17.58 3.13
N ASP A 125 1.80 -17.84 2.53
CA ASP A 125 3.00 -18.32 3.25
C ASP A 125 3.68 -17.17 4.00
N THR A 126 3.64 -15.96 3.42
CA THR A 126 4.13 -14.74 4.06
C THR A 126 3.07 -13.64 4.00
N ILE A 127 2.83 -12.96 5.12
CA ILE A 127 2.01 -11.75 5.18
C ILE A 127 2.92 -10.58 5.54
N LEU A 128 2.95 -9.56 4.68
CA LEU A 128 3.68 -8.32 4.87
C LEU A 128 2.74 -7.24 5.37
N MET A 129 3.11 -6.64 6.50
CA MET A 129 2.47 -5.49 7.11
C MET A 129 3.58 -4.51 7.48
N LEU A 130 3.96 -3.68 6.51
CA LEU A 130 5.14 -2.81 6.58
C LEU A 130 4.73 -1.33 6.69
N MET A 131 5.72 -0.43 6.71
CA MET A 131 5.57 1.01 6.99
C MET A 131 5.14 1.34 8.43
N ASN A 132 5.10 2.66 8.74
CA ASN A 132 4.85 3.19 10.07
C ASN A 132 3.36 3.23 10.42
N GLY A 133 2.74 2.06 10.47
CA GLY A 133 1.35 1.88 10.89
C GLY A 133 0.65 0.84 10.03
N SER A 134 -0.02 -0.12 10.66
CA SER A 134 -0.82 -1.11 9.94
C SER A 134 -2.09 -0.53 9.32
N GLY A 135 -2.49 0.70 9.69
CA GLY A 135 -3.74 1.32 9.25
C GLY A 135 -5.00 0.54 9.68
N ILE A 136 -4.83 -0.46 10.56
CA ILE A 136 -5.92 -1.32 11.05
C ILE A 136 -6.73 -0.53 12.08
N ILE A 137 -8.02 -0.37 11.80
CA ILE A 137 -9.03 0.22 12.68
C ILE A 137 -10.11 -0.84 12.94
#